data_AF-A0AAD6ZLU4-F1
#
_entry.id   AF-A0AAD6ZLU4-F1
#
_cell.length_a   1.000
_cell.length_b   1.000
_cell.length_c   1.000
_cell.angle_alpha   90.00
_cell.angle_beta   90.00
_cell.angle_gamma   90.00
#
_symmetry.space_group_name_H-M   'P 1'
#
loop_
_entity.id
_entity.type
_entity.pdbx_description
1 polymer ?
#
loop_
_entity_poly.entity_id
_entity_poly.type
_entity_poly.pdbx_seq_one_letter_code
_entity_poly.pdbx_strand_id
1 'polypeptide(L)'
;MHFSLLLVSSAVASVHAATSPFPAGVIATGTQGPTNPPAPTLGTAINQTSMARLLSINSIDDFCLFAPPQLANISDTETIEVAWCTKPRNNARVIPDGTITGVSFLKTDAYVQIMGTGDLTKLNINLNDTGGELDPHGAFGSGNPIGGNVTTNVVDGVDEPIQEWMLFIDYNQFCLRACTNANATYSAAAMCEHKLDLMGCMFVMPGTYNAPGTFETCDADVAYPPGWYPVVDGPTTTFSTFAQYFTGVYTGGNGQPTSYTVGDTVTPTAPATIPSSSNCVTTSTISNGIPLTSLGITASVSGSASSKASGA
;
A
#
# COMPACT_ATOMS: atom_id res chain seq x y z
N MET A 1 70.04 21.58 -27.74
CA MET A 1 69.13 20.98 -26.75
C MET A 1 67.72 21.48 -27.08
N HIS A 2 66.91 20.66 -27.75
CA HIS A 2 65.52 21.01 -28.10
C HIS A 2 64.60 20.30 -27.11
N PHE A 3 63.90 21.06 -26.26
CA PHE A 3 62.88 20.56 -25.35
C PHE A 3 61.54 20.49 -26.10
N SER A 4 61.06 19.27 -26.37
CA SER A 4 59.68 19.03 -26.83
C SER A 4 58.74 19.11 -25.64
N LEU A 5 57.82 20.07 -25.67
CA LEU A 5 56.77 20.26 -24.69
C LEU A 5 55.61 19.30 -25.02
N LEU A 6 55.42 18.25 -24.21
CA LEU A 6 54.26 17.36 -24.28
C LEU A 6 53.05 18.06 -23.67
N LEU A 7 52.08 18.43 -24.50
CA LEU A 7 50.75 18.87 -24.08
C LEU A 7 49.93 17.64 -23.67
N VAL A 8 49.68 17.51 -22.36
CA VAL A 8 48.73 16.53 -21.81
C VAL A 8 47.33 17.12 -21.95
N SER A 9 46.55 16.62 -22.91
CA SER A 9 45.11 16.93 -22.99
C SER A 9 44.37 16.15 -21.91
N SER A 10 43.98 16.84 -20.84
CA SER A 10 43.05 16.31 -19.85
C SER A 10 41.65 16.21 -20.45
N ALA A 11 41.19 14.99 -20.72
CA ALA A 11 39.80 14.73 -21.09
C ALA A 11 38.92 14.92 -19.85
N VAL A 12 38.11 15.98 -19.84
CA VAL A 12 37.06 16.18 -18.84
C VAL A 12 35.89 15.28 -19.22
N ALA A 13 35.75 14.15 -18.51
CA ALA A 13 34.56 13.31 -18.65
C ALA A 13 33.37 14.06 -18.02
N SER A 14 32.47 14.58 -18.86
CA SER A 14 31.20 15.14 -18.42
C SER A 14 30.31 14.01 -17.93
N VAL A 15 30.23 13.82 -16.61
CA VAL A 15 29.23 12.96 -15.99
C VAL A 15 27.88 13.63 -16.16
N HIS A 16 27.11 13.23 -17.18
CA HIS A 16 25.69 13.54 -17.23
C HIS A 16 25.03 12.73 -16.11
N ALA A 17 24.59 13.40 -15.05
CA ALA A 17 23.66 12.80 -14.10
C ALA A 17 22.42 12.39 -14.91
N ALA A 18 22.17 11.09 -15.01
CA ALA A 18 20.95 10.59 -15.64
C ALA A 18 19.76 11.13 -14.82
N THR A 19 18.98 12.02 -15.41
CA THR A 19 17.72 12.47 -14.82
C THR A 19 16.79 11.27 -14.73
N SER A 20 16.25 11.00 -13.54
CA SER A 20 15.25 9.95 -13.36
C SER A 20 14.13 10.11 -14.40
N PRO A 21 13.69 9.03 -15.09
CA PRO A 21 12.59 9.12 -16.04
C PRO A 21 11.24 9.40 -15.34
N PHE A 22 11.20 9.30 -14.02
CA PHE A 22 10.00 9.52 -13.21
C PHE A 22 9.84 10.99 -12.80
N PRO A 23 8.61 11.50 -12.73
CA PRO A 23 8.33 12.80 -12.13
C PRO A 23 8.83 12.91 -10.68
N ALA A 24 9.07 14.14 -10.25
CA ALA A 24 9.49 14.42 -8.87
C ALA A 24 8.48 13.87 -7.85
N GLY A 25 8.98 13.24 -6.80
CA GLY A 25 8.17 12.68 -5.71
C GLY A 25 7.56 11.30 -6.00
N VAL A 26 7.84 10.69 -7.16
CA VAL A 26 7.36 9.32 -7.46
C VAL A 26 8.30 8.26 -6.90
N ILE A 27 9.61 8.41 -7.10
CA ILE A 27 10.62 7.45 -6.67
C ILE A 27 11.15 7.81 -5.28
N ALA A 28 11.20 6.82 -4.40
CA ALA A 28 11.68 7.00 -3.04
C ALA A 28 13.18 7.28 -3.02
N THR A 29 13.60 8.25 -2.20
CA THR A 29 15.01 8.60 -2.02
C THR A 29 15.57 8.18 -0.65
N GLY A 30 14.71 7.62 0.20
CA GLY A 30 15.07 7.12 1.52
C GLY A 30 15.92 5.84 1.46
N THR A 31 16.57 5.50 2.57
CA THR A 31 17.26 4.21 2.70
C THR A 31 16.28 3.08 2.89
N GLN A 32 16.55 1.92 2.31
CA GLN A 32 15.85 0.68 2.64
C GLN A 32 16.01 0.39 4.14
N GLY A 33 14.90 0.17 4.85
CA GLY A 33 14.92 -0.15 6.29
C GLY A 33 15.79 -1.38 6.60
N PRO A 34 16.35 -1.49 7.82
CA PRO A 34 17.30 -2.55 8.18
C PRO A 34 16.71 -3.97 8.16
N THR A 35 15.39 -4.10 8.15
CA THR A 35 14.69 -5.38 8.05
C THR A 35 14.43 -5.82 6.61
N ASN A 36 14.64 -4.94 5.64
CA ASN A 36 14.37 -5.21 4.23
C ASN A 36 15.57 -5.90 3.58
N PRO A 37 15.34 -6.82 2.61
CA PRO A 37 16.43 -7.30 1.77
C PRO A 37 17.03 -6.15 0.97
N PRO A 38 18.29 -6.28 0.51
CA PRO A 38 18.97 -5.23 -0.26
C PRO A 38 18.31 -4.92 -1.60
N ALA A 39 17.51 -5.86 -2.14
CA ALA A 39 16.72 -5.69 -3.34
C ALA A 39 15.45 -6.55 -3.28
N PRO A 40 14.36 -6.15 -3.99
CA PRO A 40 13.20 -6.99 -4.21
C PRO A 40 13.62 -8.35 -4.79
N THR A 41 13.12 -9.44 -4.22
CA THR A 41 13.55 -10.80 -4.57
C THR A 41 12.38 -11.77 -4.47
N LEU A 42 12.14 -12.53 -5.53
CA LEU A 42 11.18 -13.64 -5.54
C LEU A 42 11.89 -14.98 -5.24
N GLY A 43 11.19 -15.92 -4.62
CA GLY A 43 11.71 -17.25 -4.29
C GLY A 43 12.52 -17.29 -2.99
N THR A 44 12.27 -16.37 -2.06
CA THR A 44 12.93 -16.37 -0.76
C THR A 44 12.44 -17.52 0.11
N ALA A 45 13.25 -17.92 1.10
CA ALA A 45 12.86 -18.97 2.05
C ALA A 45 11.57 -18.58 2.81
N ILE A 46 10.68 -19.54 3.03
CA ILE A 46 9.46 -19.33 3.80
C ILE A 46 9.83 -19.09 5.26
N ASN A 47 9.41 -17.95 5.81
CA ASN A 47 9.61 -17.60 7.21
C ASN A 47 8.40 -16.84 7.78
N GLN A 48 7.53 -17.55 8.50
CA GLN A 48 6.34 -16.97 9.14
C GLN A 48 6.64 -16.15 10.40
N THR A 49 7.90 -16.09 10.86
CA THR A 49 8.34 -15.19 11.95
C THR A 49 9.13 -13.99 11.44
N SER A 50 9.15 -13.76 10.12
CA SER A 50 9.87 -12.64 9.52
C SER A 50 9.40 -11.28 10.04
N MET A 51 10.36 -10.34 10.08
CA MET A 51 10.18 -8.92 10.39
C MET A 51 10.44 -8.03 9.18
N ALA A 52 10.55 -8.58 7.97
CA ALA A 52 10.76 -7.81 6.74
C ALA A 52 9.58 -6.85 6.49
N ARG A 53 9.88 -5.69 5.90
CA ARG A 53 8.92 -4.60 5.66
C ARG A 53 8.95 -4.07 4.22
N LEU A 54 9.31 -4.92 3.27
CA LEU A 54 9.34 -4.57 1.85
C LEU A 54 8.16 -5.23 1.13
N LEU A 55 7.16 -4.44 0.76
CA LEU A 55 6.07 -4.89 -0.10
C LEU A 55 6.47 -4.81 -1.56
N SER A 56 5.84 -5.66 -2.37
CA SER A 56 5.76 -5.48 -3.81
C SER A 56 4.29 -5.49 -4.23
N ILE A 57 3.95 -4.73 -5.27
CA ILE A 57 2.63 -4.70 -5.90
C ILE A 57 2.81 -4.84 -7.42
N ASN A 58 2.95 -6.08 -7.88
CA ASN A 58 3.40 -6.37 -9.24
C ASN A 58 2.27 -6.92 -10.13
N SER A 59 1.38 -7.71 -9.55
CA SER A 59 0.23 -8.28 -10.27
C SER A 59 -0.79 -8.82 -9.28
N ILE A 60 -1.89 -9.35 -9.81
CA ILE A 60 -2.97 -9.94 -9.00
C ILE A 60 -2.52 -11.12 -8.11
N ASP A 61 -1.43 -11.82 -8.46
CA ASP A 61 -0.92 -12.97 -7.71
C ASP A 61 0.51 -12.75 -7.15
N ASP A 62 1.13 -11.59 -7.39
CA ASP A 62 2.42 -11.15 -6.82
C ASP A 62 2.22 -9.78 -6.17
N PHE A 63 1.65 -9.78 -4.97
CA PHE A 63 1.50 -8.59 -4.14
C PHE A 63 1.72 -8.90 -2.66
N CYS A 64 1.89 -7.85 -1.87
CA CYS A 64 2.04 -7.94 -0.43
C CYS A 64 1.14 -6.95 0.31
N LEU A 65 0.90 -7.21 1.59
CA LEU A 65 0.20 -6.35 2.54
C LEU A 65 1.05 -6.21 3.80
N PHE A 66 0.92 -5.10 4.50
CA PHE A 66 1.39 -4.98 5.87
C PHE A 66 0.31 -5.49 6.83
N ALA A 67 0.72 -6.24 7.85
CA ALA A 67 -0.15 -6.68 8.94
C ALA A 67 0.69 -7.04 10.18
N PRO A 68 0.04 -7.20 11.37
CA PRO A 68 0.78 -7.18 12.62
C PRO A 68 1.77 -8.33 12.76
N PRO A 69 2.93 -8.13 13.42
CA PRO A 69 3.87 -9.21 13.65
C PRO A 69 3.32 -10.29 14.60
N GLN A 70 2.35 -9.93 15.45
CA GLN A 70 1.60 -10.77 16.38
C GLN A 70 0.15 -10.28 16.44
N LEU A 71 -0.78 -11.11 16.92
CA LEU A 71 -2.21 -10.78 16.96
C LEU A 71 -2.47 -9.45 17.65
N ALA A 72 -2.95 -8.44 16.91
CA ALA A 72 -3.20 -7.09 17.39
C ALA A 72 -4.21 -6.35 16.49
N ASN A 73 -4.64 -5.16 16.90
CA ASN A 73 -5.30 -4.22 16.00
C ASN A 73 -4.25 -3.45 15.19
N ILE A 74 -4.56 -3.09 13.95
CA ILE A 74 -3.69 -2.31 13.07
C ILE A 74 -3.28 -0.99 13.74
N SER A 75 -4.23 -0.25 14.31
CA SER A 75 -3.98 1.03 14.98
C SER A 75 -2.97 0.95 16.14
N ASP A 76 -2.85 -0.23 16.76
CA ASP A 76 -1.94 -0.44 17.90
C ASP A 76 -0.51 -0.80 17.45
N THR A 77 -0.34 -1.25 16.19
CA THR A 77 0.92 -1.78 15.66
C THR A 77 1.43 -1.10 14.39
N GLU A 78 0.80 0.00 13.96
CA GLU A 78 1.15 0.76 12.75
C GLU A 78 2.65 0.96 12.54
N THR A 79 3.40 1.23 13.61
CA THR A 79 4.86 1.47 13.54
C THR A 79 5.71 0.21 13.32
N ILE A 80 5.16 -0.97 13.59
CA ILE A 80 5.90 -2.24 13.64
C ILE A 80 5.37 -3.33 12.72
N GLU A 81 4.36 -3.03 11.89
CA GLU A 81 3.81 -3.93 10.87
C GLU A 81 4.89 -4.63 10.04
N VAL A 82 4.56 -5.82 9.52
CA VAL A 82 5.47 -6.65 8.71
C VAL A 82 4.82 -7.07 7.40
N ALA A 83 5.65 -7.33 6.40
CA ALA A 83 5.19 -7.73 5.07
C ALA A 83 4.65 -9.17 5.08
N TRP A 84 3.48 -9.33 4.46
CA TRP A 84 2.85 -10.59 4.10
C TRP A 84 2.63 -10.59 2.59
N CYS A 85 3.25 -11.51 1.86
CA CYS A 85 3.21 -11.58 0.40
C CYS A 85 2.45 -12.81 -0.09
N THR A 86 1.74 -12.69 -1.22
CA THR A 86 1.10 -13.85 -1.87
C THR A 86 2.13 -14.89 -2.30
N LYS A 87 3.36 -14.48 -2.63
CA LYS A 87 4.46 -15.37 -3.00
C LYS A 87 5.62 -15.29 -1.97
N PRO A 88 6.51 -16.30 -1.88
CA PRO A 88 7.73 -16.23 -1.09
C PRO A 88 8.67 -15.14 -1.65
N ARG A 89 8.48 -13.91 -1.18
CA ARG A 89 9.13 -12.72 -1.72
C ARG A 89 9.70 -11.89 -0.59
N ASN A 90 10.80 -11.19 -0.84
CA ASN A 90 11.39 -10.17 0.01
C ASN A 90 11.72 -10.61 1.45
N ASN A 91 11.92 -11.92 1.69
CA ASN A 91 11.98 -12.51 3.03
C ASN A 91 10.73 -12.21 3.88
N ALA A 92 9.61 -11.83 3.27
CA ALA A 92 8.34 -11.56 3.92
C ALA A 92 7.68 -12.86 4.41
N ARG A 93 6.63 -12.70 5.22
CA ARG A 93 5.72 -13.79 5.54
C ARG A 93 4.90 -14.12 4.29
N VAL A 94 4.40 -15.35 4.20
CA VAL A 94 3.54 -15.77 3.08
C VAL A 94 2.08 -15.70 3.51
N ILE A 95 1.25 -15.03 2.72
CA ILE A 95 -0.21 -15.02 2.88
C ILE A 95 -0.71 -16.46 2.67
N PRO A 96 -1.39 -17.08 3.67
CA PRO A 96 -1.92 -18.42 3.51
C PRO A 96 -2.99 -18.48 2.42
N ASP A 97 -2.97 -19.54 1.60
CA ASP A 97 -4.01 -19.75 0.59
C ASP A 97 -5.41 -19.79 1.22
N GLY A 98 -6.39 -19.18 0.54
CA GLY A 98 -7.76 -19.00 1.06
C GLY A 98 -7.91 -17.90 2.11
N THR A 99 -6.89 -17.07 2.33
CA THR A 99 -7.01 -15.82 3.09
C THR A 99 -7.75 -14.76 2.29
N ILE A 100 -7.31 -14.51 1.05
CA ILE A 100 -7.93 -13.55 0.15
C ILE A 100 -9.01 -14.27 -0.65
N THR A 101 -10.24 -13.76 -0.61
CA THR A 101 -11.41 -14.39 -1.24
C THR A 101 -11.87 -13.66 -2.49
N GLY A 102 -11.55 -12.37 -2.64
CA GLY A 102 -11.75 -11.62 -3.87
C GLY A 102 -10.75 -10.47 -3.98
N VAL A 103 -10.29 -10.17 -5.20
CA VAL A 103 -9.31 -9.09 -5.43
C VAL A 103 -9.43 -8.51 -6.84
N SER A 104 -9.21 -7.20 -6.96
CA SER A 104 -8.97 -6.51 -8.23
C SER A 104 -7.58 -5.90 -8.21
N PHE A 105 -6.81 -6.11 -9.26
CA PHE A 105 -5.58 -5.40 -9.54
C PHE A 105 -5.83 -4.38 -10.66
N LEU A 106 -5.73 -3.09 -10.34
CA LEU A 106 -6.05 -1.99 -11.24
C LEU A 106 -4.77 -1.26 -11.66
N LYS A 107 -4.70 -0.96 -12.96
CA LYS A 107 -3.66 -0.12 -13.56
C LYS A 107 -4.27 1.17 -14.08
N THR A 108 -3.66 2.30 -13.73
CA THR A 108 -4.04 3.63 -14.23
C THR A 108 -2.80 4.39 -14.68
N ASP A 109 -2.98 5.53 -15.33
CA ASP A 109 -1.87 6.41 -15.72
C ASP A 109 -1.19 7.12 -14.52
N ALA A 110 -1.79 7.06 -13.33
CA ALA A 110 -1.31 7.76 -12.12
C ALA A 110 -0.77 6.81 -11.04
N TYR A 111 -1.33 5.61 -10.94
CA TYR A 111 -1.06 4.66 -9.87
C TYR A 111 -1.39 3.23 -10.27
N VAL A 112 -0.80 2.29 -9.53
CA VAL A 112 -1.25 0.90 -9.45
C VAL A 112 -1.98 0.69 -8.13
N GLN A 113 -3.06 -0.08 -8.15
CA GLN A 113 -3.89 -0.29 -6.99
C GLN A 113 -4.33 -1.75 -6.90
N ILE A 114 -4.34 -2.28 -5.69
CA ILE A 114 -4.98 -3.55 -5.39
C ILE A 114 -6.04 -3.33 -4.32
N MET A 115 -7.19 -3.95 -4.48
CA MET A 115 -8.30 -3.86 -3.53
C MET A 115 -8.98 -5.21 -3.43
N GLY A 116 -9.35 -5.63 -2.23
CA GLY A 116 -9.88 -6.97 -2.05
C GLY A 116 -10.52 -7.21 -0.70
N THR A 117 -11.05 -8.42 -0.56
CA THR A 117 -11.71 -8.93 0.64
C THR A 117 -11.16 -10.31 1.00
N GLY A 118 -11.29 -10.69 2.26
CA GLY A 118 -10.73 -11.92 2.78
C GLY A 118 -11.03 -12.17 4.26
N ASP A 119 -10.42 -13.22 4.80
CA ASP A 119 -10.32 -13.46 6.24
C ASP A 119 -8.92 -13.02 6.70
N LEU A 120 -8.76 -11.71 6.90
CA LEU A 120 -7.46 -11.10 7.19
C LEU A 120 -7.04 -11.31 8.65
N THR A 121 -7.88 -11.93 9.48
CA THR A 121 -7.48 -12.44 10.80
C THR A 121 -6.35 -13.46 10.72
N LYS A 122 -6.19 -14.11 9.56
CA LYS A 122 -5.06 -15.01 9.23
C LYS A 122 -3.72 -14.29 9.07
N LEU A 123 -3.70 -12.96 9.07
CA LEU A 123 -2.50 -12.12 8.99
C LEU A 123 -2.15 -11.49 10.35
N ASN A 124 -2.68 -12.03 11.45
CA ASN A 124 -2.58 -11.51 12.82
C ASN A 124 -3.40 -10.24 13.09
N ILE A 125 -4.45 -9.99 12.32
CA ILE A 125 -5.39 -8.91 12.60
C ILE A 125 -6.47 -9.43 13.57
N ASN A 126 -6.81 -8.66 14.60
CA ASN A 126 -7.90 -9.01 15.50
C ASN A 126 -9.23 -9.13 14.75
N LEU A 127 -10.06 -10.09 15.16
CA LEU A 127 -11.42 -10.17 14.66
C LEU A 127 -12.19 -8.89 15.03
N ASN A 128 -12.89 -8.31 14.05
CA ASN A 128 -13.61 -7.03 14.16
C ASN A 128 -12.73 -5.79 14.36
N ASP A 129 -11.42 -5.88 14.15
CA ASP A 129 -10.60 -4.68 14.00
C ASP A 129 -11.09 -3.87 12.79
N THR A 130 -11.41 -2.60 12.99
CA THR A 130 -11.89 -1.70 11.94
C THR A 130 -10.77 -1.15 11.07
N GLY A 131 -9.53 -1.53 11.34
CA GLY A 131 -8.38 -1.25 10.52
C GLY A 131 -7.70 0.08 10.82
N GLY A 132 -6.80 0.47 9.92
CA GLY A 132 -6.06 1.71 9.98
C GLY A 132 -5.39 2.02 8.64
N GLU A 133 -4.75 3.18 8.57
CA GLU A 133 -3.93 3.62 7.44
C GLU A 133 -2.45 3.34 7.71
N LEU A 134 -1.76 2.87 6.68
CA LEU A 134 -0.31 2.65 6.64
C LEU A 134 0.26 3.39 5.43
N ASP A 135 1.33 4.14 5.63
CA ASP A 135 1.86 5.10 4.66
C ASP A 135 3.38 5.39 4.87
N PRO A 136 4.06 6.08 3.93
CA PRO A 136 5.50 6.34 3.99
C PRO A 136 5.92 7.45 4.95
N HIS A 137 4.98 8.23 5.49
CA HIS A 137 5.24 9.39 6.32
C HIS A 137 4.99 9.06 7.79
N GLY A 138 3.81 8.55 8.15
CA GLY A 138 3.41 8.26 9.52
C GLY A 138 3.60 9.42 10.52
N ALA A 139 3.32 9.19 11.80
CA ALA A 139 3.41 10.24 12.82
C ALA A 139 4.85 10.79 13.05
N PHE A 140 5.87 10.00 12.72
CA PHE A 140 7.29 10.34 12.94
C PHE A 140 8.03 10.77 11.67
N GLY A 141 7.34 10.89 10.52
CA GLY A 141 7.99 11.19 9.23
C GLY A 141 8.91 10.06 8.72
N SER A 142 8.80 8.85 9.28
CA SER A 142 9.61 7.67 8.93
C SER A 142 8.77 6.47 8.48
N GLY A 143 7.49 6.71 8.22
CA GLY A 143 6.49 5.72 7.81
C GLY A 143 5.85 4.95 8.97
N ASN A 144 4.70 4.38 8.68
CA ASN A 144 3.95 3.42 9.47
C ASN A 144 3.64 2.22 8.56
N PRO A 145 4.46 1.15 8.59
CA PRO A 145 5.52 0.88 9.56
C PRO A 145 6.81 1.64 9.32
N ILE A 146 7.57 1.82 10.39
CA ILE A 146 8.89 2.46 10.35
C ILE A 146 9.82 1.57 9.51
N GLY A 147 10.37 2.14 8.43
CA GLY A 147 11.19 1.39 7.47
C GLY A 147 10.38 0.49 6.52
N GLY A 148 9.05 0.71 6.44
CA GLY A 148 8.20 0.18 5.39
C GLY A 148 8.55 0.78 4.03
N ASN A 149 8.69 -0.08 3.02
CA ASN A 149 8.92 0.34 1.64
C ASN A 149 8.00 -0.46 0.71
N VAL A 150 7.58 0.18 -0.38
CA VAL A 150 6.76 -0.44 -1.43
C VAL A 150 7.50 -0.37 -2.75
N THR A 151 7.45 -1.47 -3.50
CA THR A 151 8.02 -1.57 -4.85
C THR A 151 6.98 -2.03 -5.85
N THR A 152 7.16 -1.65 -7.12
CA THR A 152 6.36 -2.20 -8.21
C THR A 152 7.15 -2.26 -9.49
N ASN A 153 6.94 -3.32 -10.28
CA ASN A 153 7.53 -3.46 -11.61
C ASN A 153 6.56 -3.15 -12.76
N VAL A 154 5.38 -2.62 -12.45
CA VAL A 154 4.32 -2.43 -13.44
C VAL A 154 4.62 -1.31 -14.42
N VAL A 155 5.42 -0.33 -14.03
CA VAL A 155 5.65 0.89 -14.82
C VAL A 155 6.58 0.64 -16.00
N ASP A 156 7.71 -0.03 -15.76
CA ASP A 156 8.78 -0.22 -16.74
C ASP A 156 9.42 -1.62 -16.71
N GLY A 157 8.87 -2.54 -15.91
CA GLY A 157 9.40 -3.89 -15.73
C GLY A 157 10.54 -4.00 -14.71
N VAL A 158 10.94 -2.92 -14.05
CA VAL A 158 11.94 -2.90 -12.97
C VAL A 158 11.25 -2.70 -11.63
N ASP A 159 11.64 -3.41 -10.57
CA ASP A 159 11.07 -3.18 -9.24
C ASP A 159 11.50 -1.80 -8.69
N GLU A 160 10.71 -0.78 -8.99
CA GLU A 160 10.97 0.62 -8.62
C GLU A 160 10.46 0.91 -7.20
N PRO A 161 11.23 1.63 -6.36
CA PRO A 161 10.79 2.00 -5.02
C PRO A 161 9.87 3.21 -5.09
N ILE A 162 8.60 3.04 -4.73
CA ILE A 162 7.59 4.09 -4.82
C ILE A 162 7.56 4.90 -3.53
N GLN A 163 7.69 6.23 -3.67
CA GLN A 163 7.72 7.17 -2.55
C GLN A 163 6.36 7.32 -1.89
N GLU A 164 5.29 7.45 -2.69
CA GLU A 164 3.96 7.77 -2.21
C GLU A 164 3.06 6.54 -2.39
N TRP A 165 2.60 5.97 -1.28
CA TRP A 165 1.74 4.80 -1.25
C TRP A 165 0.82 4.89 -0.03
N MET A 166 -0.27 4.13 -0.07
CA MET A 166 -1.27 4.06 1.00
C MET A 166 -1.77 2.63 1.08
N LEU A 167 -1.88 2.09 2.29
CA LEU A 167 -2.53 0.82 2.55
C LEU A 167 -3.55 1.02 3.67
N PHE A 168 -4.79 0.71 3.37
CA PHE A 168 -5.84 0.57 4.37
C PHE A 168 -6.18 -0.91 4.48
N ILE A 169 -6.22 -1.41 5.70
CA ILE A 169 -6.50 -2.82 5.96
C ILE A 169 -7.25 -2.97 7.28
N ASP A 170 -8.30 -3.78 7.26
CA ASP A 170 -9.07 -4.19 8.43
C ASP A 170 -9.13 -5.72 8.53
N TYR A 171 -9.99 -6.28 9.37
CA TYR A 171 -10.09 -7.74 9.53
C TYR A 171 -10.64 -8.50 8.30
N ASN A 172 -11.28 -7.84 7.33
CA ASN A 172 -11.95 -8.47 6.19
C ASN A 172 -11.78 -7.80 4.81
N GLN A 173 -11.20 -6.60 4.75
CA GLN A 173 -11.02 -5.78 3.56
C GLN A 173 -9.64 -5.12 3.57
N PHE A 174 -9.08 -4.92 2.38
CA PHE A 174 -7.88 -4.13 2.19
C PHE A 174 -7.91 -3.37 0.86
N CYS A 175 -7.12 -2.32 0.80
CA CYS A 175 -6.76 -1.63 -0.43
C CYS A 175 -5.37 -1.04 -0.29
N LEU A 176 -4.53 -1.22 -1.31
CA LEU A 176 -3.17 -0.70 -1.39
C LEU A 176 -3.01 0.01 -2.73
N ARG A 177 -2.50 1.24 -2.70
CA ARG A 177 -2.16 2.02 -3.89
C ARG A 177 -0.70 2.45 -3.82
N ALA A 178 0.00 2.34 -4.93
CA ALA A 178 1.32 2.93 -5.13
C ALA A 178 1.23 3.97 -6.26
N CYS A 179 1.58 5.22 -5.97
CA CYS A 179 1.46 6.34 -6.90
C CYS A 179 2.69 6.43 -7.80
N THR A 180 2.55 5.88 -9.00
CA THR A 180 3.62 5.63 -9.96
C THR A 180 3.88 6.77 -10.93
N ASN A 181 3.10 7.85 -10.87
CA ASN A 181 3.24 8.99 -11.75
C ASN A 181 2.73 10.29 -11.10
N ALA A 182 3.07 11.42 -11.71
CA ALA A 182 2.57 12.74 -11.34
C ALA A 182 2.48 13.64 -12.57
N ASN A 183 1.63 14.66 -12.50
CA ASN A 183 1.53 15.68 -13.53
C ASN A 183 1.38 17.09 -12.92
N ALA A 184 1.19 18.11 -13.76
CA ALA A 184 1.08 19.49 -13.32
C ALA A 184 -0.14 19.78 -12.43
N THR A 185 -1.17 18.93 -12.48
CA THR A 185 -2.40 19.07 -11.69
C THR A 185 -2.36 18.22 -10.42
N TYR A 186 -1.85 16.98 -10.51
CA TYR A 186 -1.86 16.01 -9.44
C TYR A 186 -0.45 15.50 -9.17
N SER A 187 0.06 15.77 -7.97
CA SER A 187 1.29 15.15 -7.48
C SER A 187 1.02 13.70 -7.07
N ALA A 188 2.09 12.89 -6.97
CA ALA A 188 2.00 11.54 -6.42
C ALA A 188 1.45 11.55 -4.99
N ALA A 189 1.89 12.50 -4.16
CA ALA A 189 1.41 12.68 -2.79
C ALA A 189 -0.08 13.05 -2.71
N ALA A 190 -0.61 13.80 -3.68
CA ALA A 190 -2.06 14.05 -3.73
C ALA A 190 -2.83 12.77 -4.10
N MET A 191 -2.34 12.00 -5.07
CA MET A 191 -2.96 10.74 -5.48
C MET A 191 -2.90 9.66 -4.38
N CYS A 192 -1.88 9.73 -3.53
CA CYS A 192 -1.67 8.89 -2.35
C CYS A 192 -1.76 9.75 -1.07
N GLU A 193 -2.86 10.47 -0.90
CA GLU A 193 -3.13 11.31 0.28
C GLU A 193 -3.28 10.48 1.56
N HIS A 194 -2.61 10.92 2.63
CA HIS A 194 -2.43 10.19 3.88
C HIS A 194 -2.90 10.98 5.12
N LYS A 195 -4.02 11.69 4.97
CA LYS A 195 -4.64 12.51 6.02
C LYS A 195 -6.13 12.20 6.21
N LEU A 196 -6.61 11.12 5.59
CA LEU A 196 -8.02 10.73 5.54
C LEU A 196 -8.22 9.35 6.17
N ASP A 197 -7.46 9.09 7.22
CA ASP A 197 -7.22 7.79 7.85
C ASP A 197 -8.51 7.14 8.37
N LEU A 198 -9.54 7.94 8.70
CA LEU A 198 -10.83 7.45 9.22
C LEU A 198 -11.87 7.18 8.13
N MET A 199 -11.56 7.50 6.87
CA MET A 199 -12.53 7.39 5.76
C MET A 199 -12.59 5.97 5.19
N GLY A 200 -11.50 5.21 5.30
CA GLY A 200 -11.40 3.83 4.87
C GLY A 200 -11.37 3.64 3.35
N CYS A 201 -11.22 2.37 2.98
CA CYS A 201 -10.97 1.92 1.62
C CYS A 201 -11.95 2.45 0.56
N MET A 202 -13.26 2.33 0.82
CA MET A 202 -14.31 2.76 -0.12
C MET A 202 -14.26 4.26 -0.46
N PHE A 203 -13.67 5.08 0.41
CA PHE A 203 -13.54 6.51 0.19
C PHE A 203 -12.19 6.89 -0.44
N VAL A 204 -11.08 6.39 0.10
CA VAL A 204 -9.73 6.79 -0.34
C VAL A 204 -9.29 6.07 -1.63
N MET A 205 -9.74 4.83 -1.81
CA MET A 205 -9.46 3.98 -2.96
C MET A 205 -10.76 3.41 -3.51
N PRO A 206 -11.67 4.23 -4.05
CA PRO A 206 -12.98 3.76 -4.48
C PRO A 206 -12.90 2.70 -5.57
N GLY A 207 -13.80 1.72 -5.49
CA GLY A 207 -13.90 0.64 -6.46
C GLY A 207 -14.94 -0.39 -6.07
N THR A 208 -14.91 -1.54 -6.73
CA THR A 208 -15.91 -2.61 -6.57
C THR A 208 -15.69 -3.49 -5.35
N TYR A 209 -14.46 -3.55 -4.81
CA TYR A 209 -14.07 -4.42 -3.69
C TYR A 209 -14.64 -5.83 -3.84
N ASN A 210 -14.39 -6.38 -5.02
CA ASN A 210 -14.87 -7.65 -5.56
C ASN A 210 -15.45 -8.65 -4.56
N ALA A 211 -16.64 -9.16 -4.92
CA ALA A 211 -17.27 -10.25 -4.20
C ALA A 211 -16.38 -11.51 -4.16
N PRO A 212 -16.47 -12.32 -3.09
CA PRO A 212 -15.75 -13.59 -2.99
C PRO A 212 -15.88 -14.44 -4.27
N GLY A 213 -14.75 -14.95 -4.77
CA GLY A 213 -14.64 -15.73 -6.00
C GLY A 213 -14.24 -14.92 -7.24
N THR A 214 -14.11 -13.61 -7.14
CA THR A 214 -13.68 -12.76 -8.26
C THR A 214 -12.22 -12.33 -8.10
N PHE A 215 -11.38 -12.73 -9.04
CA PHE A 215 -9.99 -12.31 -9.13
C PHE A 215 -9.75 -11.72 -10.52
N GLU A 216 -9.56 -10.42 -10.63
CA GLU A 216 -9.37 -9.74 -11.91
C GLU A 216 -8.21 -8.75 -11.95
N THR A 217 -7.66 -8.57 -13.15
CA THR A 217 -6.77 -7.47 -13.48
C THR A 217 -7.46 -6.58 -14.51
N CYS A 218 -7.55 -5.29 -14.25
CA CYS A 218 -8.19 -4.33 -15.14
C CYS A 218 -7.29 -3.12 -15.40
N ASP A 219 -7.55 -2.44 -16.51
CA ASP A 219 -7.22 -1.03 -16.64
C ASP A 219 -8.34 -0.22 -15.98
N ALA A 220 -8.04 0.95 -15.42
CA ALA A 220 -9.04 1.81 -14.80
C ALA A 220 -8.77 3.28 -15.08
N ASP A 221 -9.84 4.07 -15.05
CA ASP A 221 -9.72 5.52 -15.09
C ASP A 221 -9.01 6.02 -13.83
N VAL A 222 -8.27 7.13 -13.96
CA VAL A 222 -7.66 7.81 -12.82
C VAL A 222 -8.77 8.47 -11.99
N ALA A 223 -8.91 8.08 -10.73
CA ALA A 223 -9.75 8.77 -9.77
C ALA A 223 -9.17 10.15 -9.42
N TYR A 224 -10.02 11.07 -9.00
CA TYR A 224 -9.51 12.27 -8.35
C TYR A 224 -8.72 11.91 -7.07
N PRO A 225 -7.72 12.71 -6.69
CA PRO A 225 -7.08 12.62 -5.39
C PRO A 225 -8.12 12.47 -4.26
N PRO A 226 -7.88 11.60 -3.26
CA PRO A 226 -8.82 11.42 -2.17
C PRO A 226 -9.19 12.76 -1.50
N GLY A 227 -10.48 13.00 -1.30
CA GLY A 227 -10.98 14.24 -0.72
C GLY A 227 -10.99 15.45 -1.66
N TRP A 228 -10.59 15.34 -2.94
CA TRP A 228 -10.68 16.44 -3.90
C TRP A 228 -11.97 16.34 -4.71
N TYR A 229 -12.72 17.45 -4.76
CA TYR A 229 -13.99 17.55 -5.48
C TYR A 229 -13.88 18.61 -6.59
N PRO A 230 -14.07 18.23 -7.87
CA PRO A 230 -13.98 19.18 -8.97
C PRO A 230 -15.14 20.17 -8.94
N VAL A 231 -14.83 21.43 -9.21
CA VAL A 231 -15.80 22.52 -9.42
C VAL A 231 -15.54 23.08 -10.81
N VAL A 232 -16.49 22.85 -11.72
CA VAL A 232 -16.41 23.27 -13.12
C VAL A 232 -17.15 24.59 -13.30
N ASP A 233 -16.44 25.61 -13.76
CA ASP A 233 -16.99 26.90 -14.17
C ASP A 233 -16.52 27.24 -15.59
N GLY A 234 -17.42 27.01 -16.57
CA GLY A 234 -17.10 27.12 -17.98
C GLY A 234 -15.93 26.21 -18.39
N PRO A 235 -14.84 26.74 -18.99
CA PRO A 235 -13.67 25.95 -19.36
C PRO A 235 -12.69 25.70 -18.18
N THR A 236 -12.99 26.21 -16.99
CA THR A 236 -12.07 26.15 -15.84
C THR A 236 -12.53 25.09 -14.86
N THR A 237 -11.61 24.18 -14.50
CA THR A 237 -11.81 23.24 -13.40
C THR A 237 -10.96 23.68 -12.22
N THR A 238 -11.61 23.92 -11.09
CA THR A 238 -10.97 24.11 -9.78
C THR A 238 -11.33 22.95 -8.86
N PHE A 239 -10.74 22.87 -7.67
CA PHE A 239 -11.01 21.80 -6.71
C PHE A 239 -11.29 22.38 -5.34
N SER A 240 -12.36 21.91 -4.70
CA SER A 240 -12.46 21.98 -3.24
C SER A 240 -11.81 20.74 -2.64
N THR A 241 -11.26 20.89 -1.44
CA THR A 241 -10.58 19.80 -0.72
C THR A 241 -11.27 19.56 0.62
N PHE A 242 -11.58 18.30 0.88
CA PHE A 242 -11.99 17.84 2.19
C PHE A 242 -10.78 17.62 3.07
N ALA A 243 -10.84 18.13 4.30
CA ALA A 243 -9.94 17.75 5.37
C ALA A 243 -10.78 17.10 6.47
N GLN A 244 -10.32 15.94 6.94
CA GLN A 244 -10.98 15.21 8.01
C GLN A 244 -11.05 16.06 9.28
N TYR A 245 -12.21 16.07 9.93
CA TYR A 245 -12.41 16.85 11.14
C TYR A 245 -11.49 16.36 12.26
N PHE A 246 -10.65 17.26 12.77
CA PHE A 246 -9.77 16.98 13.89
C PHE A 246 -9.67 18.20 14.81
N THR A 247 -9.64 17.96 16.11
CA THR A 247 -9.34 18.99 17.11
C THR A 247 -8.15 18.57 17.95
N GLY A 248 -7.19 19.47 18.13
CA GLY A 248 -6.02 19.20 18.94
C GLY A 248 -5.55 20.42 19.71
N VAL A 249 -4.48 20.23 20.49
CA VAL A 249 -3.78 21.29 21.20
C VAL A 249 -2.29 21.11 20.95
N TYR A 250 -1.60 22.18 20.55
CA TYR A 250 -0.13 22.20 20.47
C TYR A 250 0.44 23.27 21.39
N THR A 251 1.69 23.11 21.82
CA THR A 251 2.40 24.13 22.59
C THR A 251 3.13 25.07 21.64
N GLY A 252 2.69 26.33 21.55
CA GLY A 252 3.32 27.33 20.71
C GLY A 252 4.71 27.74 21.21
N GLY A 253 5.45 28.52 20.40
CA GLY A 253 6.79 29.03 20.78
C GLY A 253 6.81 29.92 22.03
N ASN A 254 5.64 30.34 22.52
CA ASN A 254 5.43 31.05 23.79
C ASN A 254 5.23 30.11 25.00
N GLY A 255 5.33 28.79 24.81
CA GLY A 255 5.10 27.79 25.85
C GLY A 255 3.63 27.61 26.25
N GLN A 256 2.69 28.25 25.54
CA GLN A 256 1.25 28.17 25.85
C GLN A 256 0.54 27.13 24.98
N PRO A 257 -0.41 26.38 25.55
CA PRO A 257 -1.28 25.49 24.78
C PRO A 257 -2.20 26.32 23.88
N THR A 258 -2.21 25.98 22.59
CA THR A 258 -3.08 26.57 21.58
C THR A 258 -3.93 25.47 20.96
N SER A 259 -5.26 25.60 21.08
CA SER A 259 -6.18 24.70 20.42
C SER A 259 -6.28 25.00 18.93
N TYR A 260 -6.46 23.96 18.13
CA TYR A 260 -6.72 24.08 16.70
C TYR A 260 -7.83 23.13 16.27
N THR A 261 -8.48 23.48 15.17
CA THR A 261 -9.46 22.66 14.47
C THR A 261 -9.07 22.60 13.01
N VAL A 262 -9.07 21.40 12.45
CA VAL A 262 -8.91 21.13 11.02
C VAL A 262 -10.23 20.56 10.50
N GLY A 263 -10.58 20.91 9.27
CA GLY A 263 -11.78 20.41 8.58
C GLY A 263 -13.08 21.09 9.01
N ASP A 264 -14.13 20.82 8.24
CA ASP A 264 -15.50 21.21 8.56
C ASP A 264 -16.20 20.12 9.38
N THR A 265 -17.32 20.46 10.04
CA THR A 265 -18.12 19.49 10.82
C THR A 265 -18.87 18.47 9.96
N VAL A 266 -18.91 18.66 8.63
CA VAL A 266 -19.63 17.79 7.72
C VAL A 266 -18.64 16.99 6.88
N THR A 267 -18.48 15.72 7.25
CA THR A 267 -17.72 14.74 6.46
C THR A 267 -18.52 14.37 5.21
N PRO A 268 -17.95 14.48 3.99
CA PRO A 268 -18.57 13.95 2.79
C PRO A 268 -18.82 12.45 2.92
N THR A 269 -19.97 11.99 2.43
CA THR A 269 -20.38 10.59 2.54
C THR A 269 -19.78 9.69 1.45
N ALA A 270 -19.16 10.26 0.42
CA ALA A 270 -18.62 9.54 -0.73
C ALA A 270 -17.44 10.30 -1.37
N PRO A 271 -16.53 9.60 -2.06
CA PRO A 271 -15.51 10.24 -2.88
C PRO A 271 -16.15 10.98 -4.06
N ALA A 272 -15.39 11.89 -4.67
CA ALA A 272 -15.85 12.66 -5.82
C ALA A 272 -16.27 11.79 -7.01
N THR A 273 -15.55 10.68 -7.22
CA THR A 273 -15.80 9.73 -8.31
C THR A 273 -15.43 8.32 -7.90
N ILE A 274 -16.20 7.33 -8.39
CA ILE A 274 -15.76 5.93 -8.45
C ILE A 274 -15.33 5.69 -9.90
N PRO A 275 -14.03 5.48 -10.18
CA PRO A 275 -13.53 5.35 -11.55
C PRO A 275 -14.09 4.10 -12.23
N SER A 276 -14.25 4.15 -13.56
CA SER A 276 -14.65 2.98 -14.33
C SER A 276 -13.45 2.04 -14.55
N SER A 277 -13.73 0.75 -14.68
CA SER A 277 -12.74 -0.28 -15.03
C SER A 277 -13.03 -0.84 -16.42
N SER A 278 -11.98 -1.19 -17.14
CA SER A 278 -12.03 -1.71 -18.50
C SER A 278 -10.96 -2.78 -18.74
N ASN A 279 -11.05 -3.51 -19.85
CA ASN A 279 -10.10 -4.56 -20.23
C ASN A 279 -9.86 -5.62 -19.13
N CYS A 280 -10.88 -5.88 -18.29
CA CYS A 280 -10.75 -6.78 -17.16
C CYS A 280 -10.51 -8.23 -17.62
N VAL A 281 -9.47 -8.84 -17.06
CA VAL A 281 -9.11 -10.25 -17.25
C VAL A 281 -9.23 -10.97 -15.93
N THR A 282 -10.07 -12.00 -15.87
CA THR A 282 -10.24 -12.83 -14.67
C THR A 282 -9.23 -13.96 -14.63
N THR A 283 -8.67 -14.23 -13.46
CA THR A 283 -7.94 -15.48 -13.15
C THR A 283 -8.80 -16.37 -12.26
N SER A 284 -8.61 -17.69 -12.33
CA SER A 284 -9.35 -18.64 -11.51
C SER A 284 -8.86 -18.67 -10.06
N THR A 285 -7.61 -18.27 -9.82
CA THR A 285 -6.99 -18.29 -8.49
C THR A 285 -5.76 -17.39 -8.43
N ILE A 286 -5.44 -16.96 -7.22
CA ILE A 286 -4.18 -16.31 -6.83
C ILE A 286 -3.36 -17.19 -5.87
N SER A 287 -3.71 -18.48 -5.78
CA SER A 287 -3.08 -19.46 -4.90
C SER A 287 -1.58 -19.58 -5.18
N ASN A 288 -0.79 -19.64 -4.11
CA ASN A 288 0.65 -19.89 -4.18
C ASN A 288 1.00 -21.39 -4.09
N GLY A 289 0.02 -22.24 -3.80
CA GLY A 289 0.19 -23.69 -3.74
C GLY A 289 1.01 -24.19 -2.55
N ILE A 290 1.31 -23.32 -1.58
CA ILE A 290 2.10 -23.65 -0.41
C ILE A 290 1.19 -24.30 0.64
N PRO A 291 1.46 -25.55 1.06
CA PRO A 291 0.61 -26.22 2.04
C PRO A 291 0.60 -25.45 3.37
N LEU A 292 -0.59 -25.29 3.96
CA LEU A 292 -0.76 -24.61 5.27
C LEU A 292 0.15 -25.17 6.37
N THR A 293 0.43 -26.48 6.34
CA THR A 293 1.35 -27.14 7.28
C THR A 293 2.79 -26.63 7.17
N SER A 294 3.25 -26.25 5.98
CA SER A 294 4.56 -25.62 5.78
C SER A 294 4.62 -24.19 6.30
N LEU A 295 3.46 -23.55 6.51
CA LEU A 295 3.32 -22.27 7.17
C LEU A 295 3.11 -22.41 8.69
N GLY A 296 3.17 -23.64 9.23
CA GLY A 296 2.90 -23.91 10.64
C GLY A 296 1.42 -23.83 11.03
N ILE A 297 0.52 -23.74 10.04
CA ILE A 297 -0.92 -23.69 10.25
C ILE A 297 -1.46 -25.13 10.22
N THR A 298 -1.90 -25.62 11.38
CA THR A 298 -2.60 -26.91 11.48
C THR A 298 -4.11 -26.67 11.36
N ALA A 299 -4.78 -27.48 10.53
CA ALA A 299 -6.24 -27.44 10.48
C ALA A 299 -6.81 -27.84 11.84
N SER A 300 -7.62 -26.98 12.47
CA SER A 300 -8.39 -27.36 13.63
C SER A 300 -9.42 -28.42 13.23
N VAL A 301 -9.24 -29.64 13.73
CA VAL A 301 -10.20 -30.73 13.54
C VAL A 301 -11.49 -30.30 14.24
N SER A 302 -12.48 -29.86 13.47
CA SER A 302 -13.84 -29.63 13.96
C SER A 302 -14.48 -30.99 14.27
N GLY A 303 -14.15 -31.55 15.43
CA GLY A 303 -14.75 -32.79 15.91
C GLY A 303 -16.21 -32.54 16.29
N SER A 304 -17.13 -32.87 15.39
CA SER A 304 -18.55 -32.96 15.69
C SER A 304 -18.78 -34.08 16.70
N ALA A 305 -18.80 -33.75 17.99
CA ALA A 305 -19.20 -34.70 19.03
C ALA A 305 -20.71 -34.96 18.90
N SER A 306 -21.09 -36.06 18.23
CA SER A 306 -22.45 -36.59 18.31
C SER A 306 -22.67 -37.12 19.73
N SER A 307 -23.46 -36.42 20.53
CA SER A 307 -23.94 -36.92 21.82
C SER A 307 -24.95 -38.04 21.58
N LYS A 308 -24.52 -39.29 21.83
CA LYS A 308 -25.45 -40.41 22.06
C LYS A 308 -26.10 -40.20 23.42
N ALA A 309 -27.39 -39.85 23.42
CA ALA A 309 -28.23 -39.95 24.60
C ALA A 309 -28.52 -41.43 24.90
N SER A 310 -28.01 -41.92 26.02
CA SER A 310 -28.43 -43.18 26.64
C SER A 310 -29.44 -42.86 27.74
N GLY A 311 -30.72 -43.10 27.47
CA GLY A 311 -31.79 -43.08 28.47
C GLY A 311 -32.05 -44.48 29.01
N ALA A 312 -32.00 -44.59 30.34
CA ALA A 312 -32.64 -45.63 31.15
C ALA A 312 -33.33 -44.92 32.32
#